data_AF-A0A497D9N2-F1
#
_entry.id   AF-A0A497D9N2-F1
#
_cell.length_a   1.000
_cell.length_b   1.000
_cell.length_c   1.000
_cell.angle_alpha   90.00
_cell.angle_beta   90.00
_cell.angle_gamma   90.00
#
_symmetry.space_group_name_H-M   'P 1'
#
loop_
_entity.id
_entity.type
_entity.pdbx_description
1 polymer ?
#
loop_
_entity_poly.entity_id
_entity_poly.type
_entity_poly.pdbx_seq_one_letter_code
_entity_poly.pdbx_strand_id
1 'polypeptide(L)'
;MTVSGQTFHDIQAGLTGVSESASNWIDYDDDGDPDVMVTGEFYTSKGHYVRTKFYRNERHDRFKEVFSPVINVVRGDFSWADYNLDGKPDLFIVGEDPSGKYVAKLYKNINRTRQFMPVNTIIPGVVDGSVEWGDFDGDGDPDLLITGETTKGLISAIYKNSRNNKFVKIKCGFPGLHLGTGKFADYDNDGDLDVILSGSDSAGNVITEIYMNKKGTFVKTGMGIVPLKMSDIAWGDYDNDGDEDFIINGETRDGRFQTRLYNNDGNHYFNAVFTDFVAVRTGSVDWGDFDHDGDLDLLVTGESYNRPVSKIYRNDRKGVFTDIHAQLIGLYLSDGHFGDYDNDGDLDVLISGMSHDYRFISRIYRN
;
A
#
# COMPACT_ATOMS: atom_id res chain seq x y z
N MET A 1 28.76 -17.71 15.27
CA MET A 1 29.15 -17.53 13.85
C MET A 1 28.48 -16.25 13.43
N THR A 2 29.24 -15.24 13.00
CA THR A 2 28.67 -14.01 12.45
C THR A 2 27.91 -14.41 11.20
N VAL A 3 26.57 -14.38 11.25
CA VAL A 3 25.74 -14.39 10.04
C VAL A 3 26.31 -13.28 9.17
N SER A 4 26.76 -13.61 7.95
CA SER A 4 27.05 -12.57 6.97
C SER A 4 25.76 -11.78 6.85
N GLY A 5 25.76 -10.51 7.26
CA GLY A 5 24.56 -9.69 7.18
C GLY A 5 24.01 -9.80 5.77
N GLN A 6 22.74 -10.20 5.66
CA GLN A 6 21.98 -10.20 4.43
C GLN A 6 22.15 -8.85 3.71
N THR A 7 22.34 -8.88 2.39
CA THR A 7 22.71 -7.68 1.62
C THR A 7 21.87 -7.57 0.36
N PHE A 8 21.10 -6.50 0.28
CA PHE A 8 20.27 -6.22 -0.86
C PHE A 8 21.08 -5.78 -2.09
N HIS A 9 20.82 -6.42 -3.23
CA HIS A 9 21.50 -6.19 -4.50
C HIS A 9 20.51 -5.84 -5.61
N ASP A 10 20.65 -4.64 -6.21
CA ASP A 10 19.85 -4.22 -7.37
C ASP A 10 20.10 -5.15 -8.56
N ILE A 11 19.07 -5.90 -8.94
CA ILE A 11 19.16 -6.89 -10.02
C ILE A 11 19.08 -6.26 -11.42
N GLN A 12 18.84 -4.95 -11.48
CA GLN A 12 18.71 -4.19 -12.73
C GLN A 12 17.61 -4.76 -13.65
N ALA A 13 16.46 -5.07 -13.07
CA ALA A 13 15.30 -5.70 -13.73
C ALA A 13 14.76 -4.96 -14.97
N GLY A 14 15.24 -3.73 -15.24
CA GLY A 14 14.84 -2.96 -16.42
C GLY A 14 13.43 -2.39 -16.33
N LEU A 15 12.88 -2.28 -15.12
CA LEU A 15 11.58 -1.66 -14.88
C LEU A 15 11.62 -0.17 -15.28
N THR A 16 10.51 0.30 -15.86
CA THR A 16 10.31 1.74 -16.08
C THR A 16 10.05 2.39 -14.73
N GLY A 17 10.90 3.33 -14.35
CA GLY A 17 10.73 4.05 -13.11
C GLY A 17 9.49 4.95 -13.13
N VAL A 18 8.75 4.95 -12.02
CA VAL A 18 7.51 5.73 -11.85
C VAL A 18 7.59 6.64 -10.62
N SER A 19 6.72 7.64 -10.55
CA SER A 19 6.50 8.52 -9.39
C SER A 19 5.02 8.89 -9.30
N GLU A 20 4.59 9.38 -8.13
CA GLU A 20 3.20 9.77 -7.83
C GLU A 20 2.18 8.67 -8.15
N SER A 21 2.49 7.41 -7.85
CA SER A 21 1.51 6.32 -7.80
C SER A 21 2.15 5.06 -7.18
N ALA A 22 1.47 3.92 -7.30
CA ALA A 22 1.80 2.69 -6.62
C ALA A 22 2.54 1.67 -7.49
N SER A 23 3.15 0.70 -6.80
CA SER A 23 3.80 -0.49 -7.35
C SER A 23 3.58 -1.67 -6.42
N ASN A 24 3.38 -2.87 -6.93
CA ASN A 24 3.24 -4.04 -6.07
C ASN A 24 3.62 -5.33 -6.81
N TRP A 25 3.94 -6.36 -6.03
CA TRP A 25 4.08 -7.75 -6.43
C TRP A 25 2.71 -8.38 -6.67
N ILE A 26 2.59 -9.22 -7.68
CA ILE A 26 1.36 -9.96 -7.98
C ILE A 26 1.65 -11.14 -8.89
N ASP A 27 1.16 -12.34 -8.60
CA ASP A 27 1.11 -13.42 -9.60
C ASP A 27 -0.22 -13.32 -10.36
N TYR A 28 -0.24 -12.54 -11.45
CA TYR A 28 -1.50 -12.29 -12.19
C TYR A 28 -1.78 -13.35 -13.27
N ASP A 29 -0.76 -14.14 -13.65
CA ASP A 29 -0.87 -15.21 -14.64
C ASP A 29 -0.81 -16.63 -14.07
N ASP A 30 -0.72 -16.75 -12.74
CA ASP A 30 -0.82 -17.98 -11.94
C ASP A 30 0.26 -18.99 -12.33
N ASP A 31 1.46 -18.51 -12.63
CA ASP A 31 2.63 -19.33 -12.93
C ASP A 31 3.51 -19.61 -11.70
N GLY A 32 3.15 -19.03 -10.55
CA GLY A 32 3.79 -19.18 -9.26
C GLY A 32 4.98 -18.26 -9.04
N ASP A 33 5.35 -17.43 -10.01
CA ASP A 33 6.43 -16.44 -9.88
C ASP A 33 5.82 -15.03 -9.72
N PRO A 34 6.09 -14.30 -8.63
CA PRO A 34 5.55 -12.96 -8.47
C PRO A 34 5.98 -12.02 -9.61
N ASP A 35 4.99 -11.43 -10.28
CA ASP A 35 5.14 -10.39 -11.28
C ASP A 35 5.10 -8.99 -10.65
N VAL A 36 5.34 -7.97 -11.47
CA VAL A 36 5.28 -6.57 -11.03
C VAL A 36 4.26 -5.77 -11.81
N MET A 37 3.43 -5.01 -11.09
CA MET A 37 2.66 -3.91 -11.64
C MET A 37 3.21 -2.59 -11.12
N VAL A 38 3.39 -1.61 -12.01
CA VAL A 38 3.68 -0.22 -11.65
C VAL A 38 2.71 0.70 -12.37
N THR A 39 2.31 1.78 -11.72
CA THR A 39 1.58 2.87 -12.35
C THR A 39 2.17 4.21 -11.94
N GLY A 40 1.75 5.30 -12.59
CA GLY A 40 2.18 6.65 -12.27
C GLY A 40 2.72 7.40 -13.46
N GLU A 41 3.35 8.53 -13.15
CA GLU A 41 4.07 9.32 -14.15
C GLU A 41 5.48 8.78 -14.36
N PHE A 42 6.03 8.99 -15.56
CA PHE A 42 7.43 8.73 -15.90
C PHE A 42 7.91 9.52 -17.11
N TYR A 43 9.22 9.66 -17.23
CA TYR A 43 9.88 10.38 -18.29
C TYR A 43 10.61 9.44 -19.25
N THR A 44 10.55 9.77 -20.53
CA THR A 44 11.41 9.18 -21.57
C THR A 44 12.14 10.29 -22.31
N SER A 45 13.08 9.92 -23.18
CA SER A 45 13.70 10.88 -24.11
C SER A 45 12.71 11.61 -25.03
N LYS A 46 11.45 11.13 -25.11
CA LYS A 46 10.38 11.69 -25.94
C LYS A 46 9.38 12.55 -25.16
N GLY A 47 9.47 12.63 -23.83
CA GLY A 47 8.59 13.46 -22.99
C GLY A 47 8.15 12.79 -21.69
N HIS A 48 7.19 13.46 -21.04
CA HIS A 48 6.47 13.02 -19.83
C HIS A 48 5.22 12.22 -20.21
N TYR A 49 4.95 11.14 -19.47
CA TYR A 49 3.83 10.24 -19.72
C TYR A 49 3.26 9.71 -18.40
N VAL A 50 1.97 9.40 -18.40
CA VAL A 50 1.30 8.61 -17.36
C VAL A 50 1.04 7.22 -17.94
N ARG A 51 1.52 6.15 -17.28
CA ARG A 51 1.27 4.77 -17.71
C ARG A 51 1.20 3.80 -16.55
N THR A 52 0.36 2.80 -16.79
CA THR A 52 0.32 1.55 -16.06
C THR A 52 1.07 0.50 -16.86
N LYS A 53 1.99 -0.22 -16.22
CA LYS A 53 2.80 -1.26 -16.84
C LYS A 53 2.80 -2.52 -16.01
N PHE A 54 2.83 -3.64 -16.72
CA PHE A 54 2.92 -4.98 -16.18
C PHE A 54 4.24 -5.59 -16.64
N TYR A 55 4.94 -6.25 -15.72
CA TYR A 55 6.17 -6.96 -16.01
C TYR A 55 6.04 -8.37 -15.52
N ARG A 56 6.07 -9.31 -16.47
CA ARG A 56 6.09 -10.71 -16.14
C ARG A 56 7.48 -11.15 -15.71
N ASN A 57 7.56 -11.88 -14.60
CA ASN A 57 8.76 -12.55 -14.15
C ASN A 57 9.10 -13.71 -15.10
N GLU A 58 10.30 -13.71 -15.69
CA GLU A 58 10.79 -14.81 -16.54
C GLU A 58 11.92 -15.59 -15.83
N ARG A 59 11.97 -15.45 -14.49
CA ARG A 59 12.99 -15.93 -13.56
C ARG A 59 14.39 -15.43 -13.87
N HIS A 60 15.35 -15.78 -13.01
CA HIS A 60 16.76 -15.45 -13.18
C HIS A 60 16.97 -13.94 -13.38
N ASP A 61 16.33 -13.15 -12.53
CA ASP A 61 16.42 -11.69 -12.49
C ASP A 61 15.89 -10.98 -13.75
N ARG A 62 15.07 -11.66 -14.56
CA ARG A 62 14.52 -11.10 -15.81
C ARG A 62 13.04 -10.83 -15.68
N PHE A 63 12.69 -9.58 -15.98
CA PHE A 63 11.32 -9.11 -16.06
C PHE A 63 11.03 -8.61 -17.46
N LYS A 64 9.87 -8.96 -17.99
CA LYS A 64 9.45 -8.59 -19.35
C LYS A 64 8.18 -7.77 -19.32
N GLU A 65 8.25 -6.55 -19.85
CA GLU A 65 7.06 -5.73 -20.04
C GLU A 65 6.04 -6.47 -20.92
N VAL A 66 4.81 -6.54 -20.43
CA VAL A 66 3.67 -7.13 -21.15
C VAL A 66 2.60 -6.10 -21.39
N PHE A 67 1.92 -6.21 -22.53
CA PHE A 67 0.77 -5.36 -22.81
C PHE A 67 -0.41 -5.73 -21.89
N SER A 68 -1.07 -4.72 -21.35
CA SER A 68 -2.31 -4.82 -20.58
C SER A 68 -3.30 -3.74 -21.03
N PRO A 69 -4.62 -4.04 -21.12
CA PRO A 69 -5.65 -3.06 -21.45
C PRO A 69 -6.07 -2.18 -20.26
N VAL A 70 -5.39 -2.31 -19.12
CA VAL A 70 -5.63 -1.50 -17.91
C VAL A 70 -5.32 -0.03 -18.20
N ILE A 71 -6.15 0.85 -17.66
CA ILE A 71 -6.03 2.30 -17.83
C ILE A 71 -4.73 2.81 -17.18
N ASN A 72 -4.16 3.84 -17.79
CA ASN A 72 -3.02 4.58 -17.24
C ASN A 72 -3.51 5.56 -16.18
N VAL A 73 -2.91 5.57 -14.99
CA VAL A 73 -3.27 6.54 -13.94
C VAL A 73 -2.03 7.11 -13.24
N VAL A 74 -2.20 8.29 -12.66
CA VAL A 74 -1.28 8.94 -11.71
C VAL A 74 -2.09 9.44 -10.52
N ARG A 75 -1.43 9.78 -9.39
CA ARG A 75 -2.07 10.22 -8.15
C ARG A 75 -3.16 9.26 -7.70
N GLY A 76 -2.84 7.98 -7.84
CA GLY A 76 -3.77 6.89 -7.68
C GLY A 76 -3.12 5.69 -7.03
N ASP A 77 -3.97 4.72 -6.73
CA ASP A 77 -3.64 3.50 -6.02
C ASP A 77 -4.39 2.33 -6.67
N PHE A 78 -3.95 1.11 -6.38
CA PHE A 78 -4.62 -0.09 -6.85
C PHE A 78 -4.55 -1.22 -5.82
N SER A 79 -5.50 -2.13 -5.90
CA SER A 79 -5.52 -3.32 -5.05
C SER A 79 -6.10 -4.51 -5.81
N TRP A 80 -5.66 -5.70 -5.40
CA TRP A 80 -5.96 -6.97 -6.05
C TRP A 80 -6.83 -7.84 -5.14
N ALA A 81 -7.89 -8.44 -5.70
CA ALA A 81 -8.68 -9.46 -5.03
C ALA A 81 -9.45 -10.29 -6.06
N ASP A 82 -9.82 -11.52 -5.71
CA ASP A 82 -10.77 -12.30 -6.50
C ASP A 82 -12.22 -11.85 -6.18
N TYR A 83 -12.63 -10.69 -6.71
CA TYR A 83 -13.91 -10.06 -6.35
C TYR A 83 -15.13 -10.92 -6.76
N ASN A 84 -14.94 -11.91 -7.64
CA ASN A 84 -16.02 -12.77 -8.10
C ASN A 84 -15.80 -14.26 -7.81
N LEU A 85 -14.84 -14.60 -6.95
CA LEU A 85 -14.56 -15.94 -6.47
C LEU A 85 -14.35 -16.98 -7.58
N ASP A 86 -13.66 -16.62 -8.67
CA ASP A 86 -13.29 -17.57 -9.74
C ASP A 86 -11.84 -18.10 -9.68
N GLY A 87 -11.16 -17.80 -8.58
CA GLY A 87 -9.80 -18.19 -8.25
C GLY A 87 -8.74 -17.39 -8.98
N LYS A 88 -9.05 -16.18 -9.47
CA LYS A 88 -8.11 -15.31 -10.18
C LYS A 88 -8.07 -13.93 -9.54
N PRO A 89 -6.90 -13.30 -9.42
CA PRO A 89 -6.82 -11.94 -8.93
C PRO A 89 -7.37 -10.97 -9.99
N ASP A 90 -8.30 -10.13 -9.55
CA ASP A 90 -8.88 -9.02 -10.31
C ASP A 90 -8.36 -7.68 -9.77
N LEU A 91 -8.32 -6.67 -10.63
CA LEU A 91 -7.72 -5.38 -10.32
C LEU A 91 -8.78 -4.31 -10.09
N PHE A 92 -8.70 -3.61 -8.96
CA PHE A 92 -9.32 -2.30 -8.79
C PHE A 92 -8.27 -1.21 -8.81
N ILE A 93 -8.49 -0.15 -9.59
CA ILE A 93 -7.55 0.96 -9.73
C ILE A 93 -8.28 2.30 -9.73
N VAL A 94 -7.73 3.27 -8.99
CA VAL A 94 -8.17 4.67 -8.96
C VAL A 94 -7.04 5.59 -9.40
N GLY A 95 -7.36 6.83 -9.75
CA GLY A 95 -6.38 7.87 -10.06
C GLY A 95 -6.85 8.82 -11.15
N GLU A 96 -5.93 9.59 -11.69
CA GLU A 96 -6.15 10.55 -12.77
C GLU A 96 -5.62 9.98 -14.10
N ASP A 97 -6.47 9.92 -15.12
CA ASP A 97 -6.06 9.46 -16.44
C ASP A 97 -5.26 10.54 -17.21
N PRO A 98 -4.60 10.22 -18.34
CA PRO A 98 -3.79 11.19 -19.09
C PRO A 98 -4.57 12.40 -19.65
N SER A 99 -5.90 12.38 -19.60
CA SER A 99 -6.76 13.51 -20.00
C SER A 99 -7.13 14.43 -18.83
N GLY A 100 -6.69 14.10 -17.61
CA GLY A 100 -7.02 14.81 -16.38
C GLY A 100 -8.33 14.35 -15.73
N LYS A 101 -8.87 13.20 -16.15
CA LYS A 101 -10.15 12.70 -15.63
C LYS A 101 -9.89 11.75 -14.46
N TYR A 102 -10.59 11.98 -13.35
CA TYR A 102 -10.57 11.06 -12.21
C TYR A 102 -11.30 9.78 -12.59
N VAL A 103 -10.68 8.64 -12.31
CA VAL A 103 -11.19 7.31 -12.66
C VAL A 103 -11.18 6.38 -11.45
N ALA A 104 -12.10 5.42 -11.49
CA ALA A 104 -12.15 4.25 -10.63
C ALA A 104 -12.61 3.11 -11.53
N LYS A 105 -11.81 2.06 -11.65
CA LYS A 105 -12.01 0.99 -12.64
C LYS A 105 -11.77 -0.36 -12.00
N LEU A 106 -12.72 -1.28 -12.22
CA LEU A 106 -12.57 -2.69 -11.92
C LEU A 106 -12.28 -3.43 -13.22
N TYR A 107 -11.32 -4.35 -13.16
CA TYR A 107 -10.88 -5.17 -14.27
C TYR A 107 -10.88 -6.64 -13.86
N LYS A 108 -11.75 -7.42 -14.51
CA LYS A 108 -11.83 -8.86 -14.31
C LYS A 108 -10.75 -9.58 -15.10
N ASN A 109 -9.96 -10.44 -14.46
CA ASN A 109 -9.00 -11.33 -15.09
C ASN A 109 -9.71 -12.55 -15.69
N ILE A 110 -9.80 -12.61 -17.03
CA ILE A 110 -10.57 -13.67 -17.68
C ILE A 110 -9.74 -14.90 -18.05
N ASN A 111 -8.44 -14.77 -18.27
CA ASN A 111 -7.65 -15.85 -18.85
C ASN A 111 -6.23 -16.02 -18.28
N ARG A 112 -5.96 -15.63 -17.02
CA ARG A 112 -4.68 -15.88 -16.31
C ARG A 112 -3.45 -15.66 -17.18
N THR A 113 -3.49 -14.67 -18.06
CA THR A 113 -2.44 -14.51 -19.07
C THR A 113 -2.19 -13.04 -19.27
N ARG A 114 -3.14 -12.26 -19.81
CA ARG A 114 -3.06 -10.76 -19.99
C ARG A 114 -4.40 -10.07 -20.22
N GLN A 115 -5.49 -10.82 -20.18
CA GLN A 115 -6.79 -10.31 -20.62
C GLN A 115 -7.60 -9.85 -19.42
N PHE A 116 -7.62 -8.54 -19.24
CA PHE A 116 -8.46 -7.87 -18.28
C PHE A 116 -9.71 -7.30 -18.98
N MET A 117 -10.89 -7.69 -18.51
CA MET A 117 -12.16 -7.17 -19.00
C MET A 117 -12.65 -6.05 -18.06
N PRO A 118 -12.89 -4.83 -18.56
CA PRO A 118 -13.42 -3.77 -17.73
C PRO A 118 -14.83 -4.11 -17.25
N VAL A 119 -15.06 -3.88 -15.96
CA VAL A 119 -16.35 -4.06 -15.29
C VAL A 119 -16.92 -2.69 -14.96
N ASN A 120 -18.19 -2.47 -15.31
CA ASN A 120 -18.86 -1.22 -14.98
C ASN A 120 -19.19 -1.20 -13.48
N THR A 121 -18.71 -0.17 -12.79
CA THR A 121 -19.03 0.07 -11.37
C THR A 121 -19.72 1.43 -11.20
N ILE A 122 -20.37 1.61 -10.05
CA ILE A 122 -20.98 2.89 -9.66
C ILE A 122 -20.00 3.83 -8.94
N ILE A 123 -18.77 3.36 -8.73
CA ILE A 123 -17.79 4.03 -7.88
C ILE A 123 -17.29 5.28 -8.63
N PRO A 124 -17.35 6.48 -8.03
CA PRO A 124 -16.87 7.70 -8.67
C PRO A 124 -15.36 7.63 -8.87
N GLY A 125 -14.83 8.37 -9.83
CA GLY A 125 -13.38 8.51 -9.94
C GLY A 125 -12.76 9.18 -8.72
N VAL A 126 -11.61 8.68 -8.27
CA VAL A 126 -10.92 9.11 -7.05
C VAL A 126 -9.44 9.33 -7.35
N VAL A 127 -8.82 10.33 -6.71
CA VAL A 127 -7.38 10.61 -6.72
C VAL A 127 -6.88 10.87 -5.29
N ASP A 128 -5.56 10.88 -5.09
CA ASP A 128 -4.90 11.24 -3.82
C ASP A 128 -5.47 10.49 -2.60
N GLY A 129 -5.68 9.19 -2.75
CA GLY A 129 -6.12 8.33 -1.66
C GLY A 129 -5.76 6.88 -1.96
N SER A 130 -6.35 5.98 -1.18
CA SER A 130 -6.04 4.55 -1.23
C SER A 130 -7.24 3.70 -1.65
N VAL A 131 -6.94 2.48 -2.07
CA VAL A 131 -7.90 1.41 -2.29
C VAL A 131 -7.44 0.17 -1.53
N GLU A 132 -8.38 -0.49 -0.88
CA GLU A 132 -8.10 -1.77 -0.25
C GLU A 132 -9.32 -2.71 -0.35
N TRP A 133 -9.04 -3.98 -0.57
CA TRP A 133 -10.03 -5.04 -0.51
C TRP A 133 -10.08 -5.67 0.87
N GLY A 134 -11.27 -6.00 1.36
CA GLY A 134 -11.47 -6.76 2.60
C GLY A 134 -12.93 -7.19 2.74
N ASP A 135 -13.19 -8.35 3.37
CA ASP A 135 -14.54 -8.83 3.68
C ASP A 135 -14.98 -8.25 5.03
N PHE A 136 -15.54 -7.04 5.03
CA PHE A 136 -15.82 -6.33 6.28
C PHE A 136 -17.05 -6.87 7.02
N ASP A 137 -17.89 -7.68 6.38
CA ASP A 137 -19.10 -8.23 7.00
C ASP A 137 -19.17 -9.76 7.05
N GLY A 138 -18.05 -10.42 6.73
CA GLY A 138 -17.85 -11.86 6.89
C GLY A 138 -18.74 -12.70 5.97
N ASP A 139 -19.17 -12.15 4.83
CA ASP A 139 -20.06 -12.85 3.90
C ASP A 139 -19.30 -13.65 2.82
N GLY A 140 -17.97 -13.55 2.82
CA GLY A 140 -17.04 -14.22 1.92
C GLY A 140 -16.83 -13.49 0.60
N ASP A 141 -17.43 -12.32 0.39
CA ASP A 141 -17.24 -11.49 -0.80
C ASP A 141 -16.29 -10.31 -0.46
N PRO A 142 -15.15 -10.15 -1.16
CA PRO A 142 -14.28 -9.00 -0.94
C PRO A 142 -14.99 -7.68 -1.25
N ASP A 143 -14.96 -6.76 -0.28
CA ASP A 143 -15.50 -5.41 -0.37
C ASP A 143 -14.40 -4.37 -0.55
N LEU A 144 -14.76 -3.16 -0.97
CA LEU A 144 -13.78 -2.09 -1.24
C LEU A 144 -13.85 -0.98 -0.21
N LEU A 145 -12.73 -0.69 0.46
CA LEU A 145 -12.49 0.57 1.16
C LEU A 145 -11.77 1.54 0.21
N ILE A 146 -12.29 2.76 0.11
CA ILE A 146 -11.73 3.81 -0.75
C ILE A 146 -11.64 5.11 0.03
N THR A 147 -10.48 5.76 -0.03
CA THR A 147 -10.24 7.13 0.44
C THR A 147 -9.79 8.02 -0.72
N GLY A 148 -9.88 9.34 -0.59
CA GLY A 148 -9.32 10.30 -1.56
C GLY A 148 -10.28 11.42 -1.95
N GLU A 149 -10.04 11.99 -3.13
CA GLU A 149 -10.81 13.11 -3.68
C GLU A 149 -11.58 12.72 -4.94
N THR A 150 -12.89 13.01 -4.93
CA THR A 150 -13.73 12.94 -6.13
C THR A 150 -13.95 14.33 -6.71
N THR A 151 -14.49 14.41 -7.94
CA THR A 151 -14.94 15.68 -8.53
C THR A 151 -16.07 16.38 -7.76
N LYS A 152 -16.66 15.72 -6.75
CA LYS A 152 -17.71 16.26 -5.88
C LYS A 152 -17.23 16.56 -4.45
N GLY A 153 -15.96 16.30 -4.15
CA GLY A 153 -15.38 16.45 -2.81
C GLY A 153 -14.74 15.16 -2.29
N LEU A 154 -14.21 15.24 -1.07
CA LEU A 154 -13.47 14.17 -0.42
C LEU A 154 -14.36 12.97 -0.10
N ILE A 155 -13.79 11.77 -0.14
CA ILE A 155 -14.48 10.51 0.12
C ILE A 155 -13.64 9.62 1.05
N SER A 156 -14.32 8.99 2.00
CA SER A 156 -13.89 7.76 2.66
C SER A 156 -15.13 6.88 2.71
N ALA A 157 -15.10 5.70 2.10
CA ALA A 157 -16.29 4.89 1.92
C ALA A 157 -15.98 3.41 1.75
N ILE A 158 -16.87 2.57 2.26
CA ILE A 158 -16.92 1.15 1.94
C ILE A 158 -17.99 0.91 0.87
N TYR A 159 -17.63 0.13 -0.13
CA TYR A 159 -18.53 -0.38 -1.17
C TYR A 159 -18.66 -1.89 -1.03
N LYS A 160 -19.80 -2.32 -0.50
CA LYS A 160 -20.12 -3.74 -0.36
C LYS A 160 -20.32 -4.41 -1.72
N ASN A 161 -19.61 -5.49 -1.97
CA ASN A 161 -19.75 -6.36 -3.12
C ASN A 161 -20.96 -7.28 -2.95
N SER A 162 -22.07 -6.95 -3.60
CA SER A 162 -23.29 -7.79 -3.60
C SER A 162 -23.30 -8.84 -4.71
N ARG A 163 -22.11 -9.26 -5.16
CA ARG A 163 -21.83 -10.11 -6.33
C ARG A 163 -22.39 -9.57 -7.65
N ASN A 164 -22.14 -10.32 -8.73
CA ASN A 164 -22.66 -10.03 -10.07
C ASN A 164 -22.35 -8.61 -10.55
N ASN A 165 -21.13 -8.14 -10.26
CA ASN A 165 -20.63 -6.80 -10.59
C ASN A 165 -21.43 -5.66 -9.93
N LYS A 166 -22.07 -5.90 -8.78
CA LYS A 166 -22.84 -4.89 -8.07
C LYS A 166 -22.14 -4.49 -6.78
N PHE A 167 -21.86 -3.21 -6.66
CA PHE A 167 -21.32 -2.60 -5.46
C PHE A 167 -22.35 -1.64 -4.84
N VAL A 168 -22.50 -1.71 -3.53
CA VAL A 168 -23.42 -0.86 -2.75
C VAL A 168 -22.62 -0.05 -1.77
N LYS A 169 -22.69 1.29 -1.89
CA LYS A 169 -22.07 2.18 -0.91
C LYS A 169 -22.75 2.04 0.45
N ILE A 170 -21.97 1.70 1.48
CA ILE A 170 -22.47 1.60 2.86
C ILE A 170 -22.39 2.97 3.54
N LYS A 171 -23.30 3.20 4.51
CA LYS A 171 -23.34 4.43 5.30
C LYS A 171 -22.48 4.27 6.56
N CYS A 172 -21.16 4.37 6.41
CA CYS A 172 -20.23 4.17 7.52
C CYS A 172 -20.13 5.39 8.45
N GLY A 173 -20.45 6.59 7.97
CA GLY A 173 -20.29 7.82 8.76
C GLY A 173 -18.86 8.37 8.81
N PHE A 174 -17.95 7.83 8.01
CA PHE A 174 -16.58 8.31 7.90
C PHE A 174 -16.52 9.75 7.37
N PRO A 175 -15.58 10.58 7.85
CA PRO A 175 -15.23 11.83 7.20
C PRO A 175 -14.62 11.55 5.83
N GLY A 176 -14.90 12.38 4.83
CA GLY A 176 -14.17 12.30 3.56
C GLY A 176 -12.75 12.84 3.71
N LEU A 177 -11.74 12.07 3.25
CA LEU A 177 -10.33 12.39 3.41
C LEU A 177 -9.57 12.31 2.09
N HIS A 178 -8.52 13.12 1.93
CA HIS A 178 -7.49 12.94 0.89
C HIS A 178 -6.09 12.89 1.50
N LEU A 179 -5.08 12.66 0.65
CA LEU A 179 -3.66 12.64 0.99
C LEU A 179 -3.45 11.78 2.23
N GLY A 180 -3.77 10.50 2.11
CA GLY A 180 -3.68 9.56 3.22
C GLY A 180 -4.17 8.19 2.78
N THR A 181 -4.50 7.36 3.75
CA THR A 181 -4.80 5.96 3.51
C THR A 181 -5.93 5.50 4.43
N GLY A 182 -6.63 4.46 3.99
CA GLY A 182 -7.55 3.67 4.79
C GLY A 182 -7.12 2.20 4.74
N LYS A 183 -7.10 1.56 5.90
CA LYS A 183 -6.75 0.13 6.05
C LYS A 183 -7.79 -0.63 6.86
N PHE A 184 -8.05 -1.88 6.51
CA PHE A 184 -8.82 -2.88 7.25
C PHE A 184 -7.90 -3.67 8.20
N ALA A 185 -8.45 -4.11 9.32
CA ALA A 185 -7.80 -4.95 10.34
C ALA A 185 -8.85 -5.52 11.30
N ASP A 186 -8.64 -6.70 11.87
CA ASP A 186 -9.47 -7.24 12.97
C ASP A 186 -8.74 -7.00 14.30
N TYR A 187 -8.59 -5.74 14.69
CA TYR A 187 -7.73 -5.40 15.83
C TYR A 187 -8.34 -5.76 17.19
N ASP A 188 -9.66 -6.02 17.25
CA ASP A 188 -10.33 -6.51 18.46
C ASP A 188 -10.57 -8.03 18.48
N ASN A 189 -10.07 -8.75 17.45
CA ASN A 189 -10.14 -10.20 17.32
C ASN A 189 -11.59 -10.73 17.41
N ASP A 190 -12.57 -9.96 16.93
CA ASP A 190 -13.99 -10.32 16.94
C ASP A 190 -14.49 -10.95 15.64
N GLY A 191 -13.64 -10.95 14.60
CA GLY A 191 -13.88 -11.57 13.29
C GLY A 191 -14.51 -10.63 12.26
N ASP A 192 -14.90 -9.40 12.65
CA ASP A 192 -15.37 -8.37 11.73
C ASP A 192 -14.22 -7.38 11.44
N LEU A 193 -13.89 -7.10 10.17
CA LEU A 193 -12.84 -6.11 9.87
C LEU A 193 -13.25 -4.70 10.32
N ASP A 194 -12.40 -4.09 11.14
CA ASP A 194 -12.39 -2.70 11.55
C ASP A 194 -11.66 -1.82 10.52
N VAL A 195 -11.70 -0.49 10.71
CA VAL A 195 -11.07 0.45 9.78
C VAL A 195 -10.21 1.48 10.50
N ILE A 196 -8.98 1.68 10.04
CA ILE A 196 -8.20 2.88 10.33
C ILE A 196 -8.18 3.81 9.12
N LEU A 197 -8.37 5.11 9.36
CA LEU A 197 -8.32 6.16 8.35
C LEU A 197 -7.32 7.23 8.76
N SER A 198 -6.50 7.68 7.82
CA SER A 198 -5.57 8.80 8.00
C SER A 198 -5.65 9.73 6.80
N GLY A 199 -5.52 11.05 7.02
CA GLY A 199 -5.55 12.02 5.93
C GLY A 199 -6.01 13.42 6.36
N SER A 200 -6.34 14.25 5.38
CA SER A 200 -6.89 15.60 5.59
C SER A 200 -8.35 15.69 5.21
N ASP A 201 -9.16 16.30 6.06
CA ASP A 201 -10.59 16.57 5.81
C ASP A 201 -10.80 17.89 5.03
N SER A 202 -12.06 18.16 4.66
CA SER A 202 -12.44 19.35 3.88
C SER A 202 -12.32 20.68 4.66
N ALA A 203 -12.15 20.62 5.98
CA ALA A 203 -11.86 21.78 6.83
C ALA A 203 -10.34 21.98 7.03
N GLY A 204 -9.50 21.12 6.45
CA GLY A 204 -8.05 21.14 6.60
C GLY A 204 -7.56 20.62 7.95
N ASN A 205 -8.39 19.86 8.67
CA ASN A 205 -7.93 19.08 9.81
C ASN A 205 -7.21 17.84 9.29
N VAL A 206 -6.06 17.55 9.88
CA VAL A 206 -5.35 16.28 9.70
C VAL A 206 -5.86 15.35 10.80
N ILE A 207 -6.25 14.13 10.44
CA ILE A 207 -6.80 13.13 11.34
C ILE A 207 -6.15 11.76 11.12
N THR A 208 -6.07 10.96 12.18
CA THR A 208 -5.88 9.52 12.12
C THR A 208 -6.84 8.92 13.13
N GLU A 209 -7.77 8.09 12.66
CA GLU A 209 -8.91 7.63 13.44
C GLU A 209 -9.20 6.16 13.15
N ILE A 210 -9.43 5.38 14.21
CA ILE A 210 -9.86 3.99 14.12
C ILE A 210 -11.38 3.92 14.35
N TYR A 211 -12.01 3.02 13.61
CA TYR A 211 -13.44 2.78 13.61
C TYR A 211 -13.68 1.29 13.83
N MET A 212 -14.23 0.97 14.99
CA MET A 212 -14.62 -0.39 15.34
C MET A 212 -15.89 -0.78 14.58
N ASN A 213 -15.86 -1.89 13.88
CA ASN A 213 -16.99 -2.50 13.23
C ASN A 213 -17.84 -3.22 14.28
N LYS A 214 -19.14 -2.93 14.26
CA LYS A 214 -20.14 -3.61 15.07
C LYS A 214 -21.24 -4.07 14.14
N LYS A 215 -20.92 -5.11 13.36
CA LYS A 215 -21.82 -5.77 12.40
C LYS A 215 -22.33 -4.81 11.32
N GLY A 216 -21.40 -4.14 10.65
CA GLY A 216 -21.64 -3.16 9.60
C GLY A 216 -21.95 -1.74 10.08
N THR A 217 -21.94 -1.50 11.40
CA THR A 217 -22.00 -0.16 11.99
C THR A 217 -20.64 0.21 12.56
N PHE A 218 -20.05 1.29 12.05
CA PHE A 218 -18.72 1.73 12.46
C PHE A 218 -18.78 2.76 13.58
N VAL A 219 -18.06 2.50 14.67
CA VAL A 219 -17.97 3.36 15.85
C VAL A 219 -16.54 3.85 16.00
N LYS A 220 -16.35 5.17 15.91
CA LYS A 220 -15.05 5.79 16.13
C LYS A 220 -14.54 5.48 17.54
N THR A 221 -13.31 5.01 17.63
CA THR A 221 -12.61 4.81 18.90
C THR A 221 -11.80 6.06 19.26
N GLY A 222 -11.85 6.45 20.53
CA GLY A 222 -11.27 7.71 21.03
C GLY A 222 -9.78 7.63 21.32
N MET A 223 -9.00 7.00 20.45
CA MET A 223 -7.61 6.64 20.71
C MET A 223 -6.65 7.79 20.37
N GLY A 224 -5.63 8.02 21.20
CA GLY A 224 -4.67 9.12 21.10
C GLY A 224 -3.61 8.93 20.01
N ILE A 225 -4.02 8.53 18.81
CA ILE A 225 -3.14 8.30 17.66
C ILE A 225 -2.74 9.65 17.08
N VAL A 226 -1.49 9.76 16.62
CA VAL A 226 -1.01 11.01 16.03
C VAL A 226 -1.75 11.27 14.72
N PRO A 227 -2.33 12.46 14.52
CA PRO A 227 -2.98 12.79 13.26
C PRO A 227 -1.98 13.02 12.14
N LEU A 228 -2.06 12.23 11.06
CA LEU A 228 -1.15 12.30 9.91
C LEU A 228 -1.90 12.41 8.57
N LYS A 229 -1.22 13.03 7.60
CA LYS A 229 -1.58 13.06 6.17
C LYS A 229 -0.34 12.66 5.37
N MET A 230 -0.52 12.43 4.07
CA MET A 230 0.52 11.90 3.16
C MET A 230 1.15 10.64 3.75
N SER A 231 0.29 9.82 4.34
CA SER A 231 0.60 8.72 5.24
C SER A 231 0.35 7.39 4.56
N ASP A 232 1.12 6.40 4.98
CA ASP A 232 0.86 4.99 4.76
C ASP A 232 0.79 4.23 6.09
N ILE A 233 0.09 3.11 6.11
CA ILE A 233 -0.21 2.29 7.29
C ILE A 233 -0.03 0.81 6.94
N ALA A 234 0.66 0.06 7.80
CA ALA A 234 0.75 -1.39 7.72
C ALA A 234 0.42 -2.02 9.08
N TRP A 235 -0.46 -3.02 9.05
CA TRP A 235 -0.82 -3.86 10.20
C TRP A 235 0.11 -5.07 10.29
N GLY A 236 0.46 -5.48 11.50
CA GLY A 236 1.28 -6.67 11.74
C GLY A 236 1.58 -6.84 13.23
N ASP A 237 1.56 -8.08 13.70
CA ASP A 237 1.94 -8.47 15.07
C ASP A 237 3.47 -8.42 15.19
N TYR A 238 4.02 -7.29 15.67
CA TYR A 238 5.48 -7.09 15.66
C TYR A 238 6.16 -7.72 16.88
N ASP A 239 5.41 -8.05 17.94
CA ASP A 239 5.96 -8.63 19.16
C ASP A 239 5.56 -10.09 19.42
N ASN A 240 4.83 -10.68 18.46
CA ASN A 240 4.39 -12.07 18.42
C ASN A 240 3.46 -12.45 19.57
N ASP A 241 2.58 -11.54 19.99
CA ASP A 241 1.60 -11.76 21.06
C ASP A 241 0.21 -12.20 20.56
N GLY A 242 -0.03 -12.12 19.25
CA GLY A 242 -1.25 -12.50 18.56
C GLY A 242 -2.28 -11.40 18.40
N ASP A 243 -1.98 -10.17 18.82
CA ASP A 243 -2.82 -8.99 18.59
C ASP A 243 -2.27 -8.15 17.43
N GLU A 244 -3.16 -7.59 16.60
CA GLU A 244 -2.71 -6.77 15.46
C GLU A 244 -2.22 -5.39 15.93
N ASP A 245 -0.93 -5.12 15.75
CA ASP A 245 -0.31 -3.81 15.88
C ASP A 245 -0.29 -3.06 14.55
N PHE A 246 0.11 -1.79 14.56
CA PHE A 246 0.36 -1.09 13.31
C PHE A 246 1.51 -0.08 13.36
N ILE A 247 2.11 0.13 12.20
CA ILE A 247 3.02 1.23 11.91
C ILE A 247 2.31 2.26 11.03
N ILE A 248 2.58 3.54 11.27
CA ILE A 248 2.12 4.64 10.41
C ILE A 248 3.25 5.63 10.15
N ASN A 249 3.39 6.08 8.90
CA ASN A 249 4.25 7.21 8.55
C ASN A 249 3.42 8.43 8.09
N GLY A 250 4.03 9.61 7.93
CA GLY A 250 3.35 10.76 7.35
C GLY A 250 3.73 12.10 7.96
N GLU A 251 2.90 13.11 7.69
CA GLU A 251 3.10 14.50 8.12
C GLU A 251 1.96 14.99 9.01
N THR A 252 2.31 15.62 10.13
CA THR A 252 1.33 16.29 10.99
C THR A 252 0.81 17.59 10.37
N ARG A 253 -0.26 18.16 10.92
CA ARG A 253 -0.79 19.47 10.45
C ARG A 253 0.24 20.61 10.47
N ASP A 254 1.17 20.58 11.42
CA ASP A 254 2.24 21.57 11.57
C ASP A 254 3.52 21.24 10.78
N GLY A 255 3.47 20.25 9.88
CA GLY A 255 4.56 19.96 8.94
C GLY A 255 5.67 19.10 9.51
N ARG A 256 5.45 18.41 10.65
CA ARG A 256 6.44 17.47 11.21
C ARG A 256 6.22 16.09 10.63
N PHE A 257 7.29 15.50 10.11
CA PHE A 257 7.25 14.12 9.63
C PHE A 257 7.28 13.17 10.82
N GLN A 258 6.65 12.01 10.70
CA GLN A 258 6.55 10.99 11.75
C GLN A 258 6.58 9.61 11.12
N THR A 259 7.22 8.67 11.82
CA THR A 259 7.05 7.23 11.61
C THR A 259 6.86 6.66 13.01
N ARG A 260 5.73 6.00 13.29
CA ARG A 260 5.37 5.56 14.64
C ARG A 260 4.76 4.18 14.62
N LEU A 261 5.23 3.35 15.55
CA LEU A 261 4.68 2.04 15.86
C LEU A 261 3.71 2.17 17.03
N TYR A 262 2.61 1.45 16.94
CA TYR A 262 1.52 1.45 17.91
C TYR A 262 1.20 0.01 18.30
N ASN A 263 1.46 -0.31 19.57
CA ASN A 263 1.26 -1.63 20.17
C ASN A 263 -0.20 -1.81 20.66
N ASN A 264 -0.81 -2.94 20.36
CA ASN A 264 -2.13 -3.36 20.81
C ASN A 264 -2.00 -4.49 21.83
N ASP A 265 -1.99 -4.17 23.13
CA ASP A 265 -1.88 -5.20 24.19
C ASP A 265 -3.22 -5.95 24.45
N GLY A 266 -4.02 -6.21 23.40
CA GLY A 266 -5.30 -6.93 23.47
C GLY A 266 -6.42 -6.26 24.27
N ASN A 267 -6.21 -5.02 24.72
CA ASN A 267 -7.15 -4.26 25.54
C ASN A 267 -7.96 -3.24 24.73
N HIS A 268 -7.87 -3.30 23.40
CA HIS A 268 -8.46 -2.34 22.46
C HIS A 268 -7.93 -0.92 22.64
N TYR A 269 -6.67 -0.76 23.03
CA TYR A 269 -5.96 0.52 23.04
C TYR A 269 -4.59 0.37 22.41
N PHE A 270 -4.22 1.39 21.63
CA PHE A 270 -2.90 1.46 21.02
C PHE A 270 -1.95 2.34 21.82
N ASN A 271 -0.82 1.77 22.23
CA ASN A 271 0.27 2.44 22.92
C ASN A 271 1.38 2.79 21.93
N ALA A 272 1.80 4.05 21.88
CA ALA A 272 2.93 4.43 21.03
C ALA A 272 4.23 3.80 21.54
N VAL A 273 4.91 3.06 20.67
CA VAL A 273 6.24 2.50 20.92
C VAL A 273 7.29 3.53 20.52
N PHE A 274 8.25 3.79 21.39
CA PHE A 274 9.30 4.76 21.15
C PHE A 274 10.51 4.10 20.49
N THR A 275 10.55 4.17 19.16
CA THR A 275 11.63 3.68 18.32
C THR A 275 12.33 4.84 17.60
N ASP A 276 13.59 4.63 17.21
CA ASP A 276 14.39 5.62 16.47
C ASP A 276 14.23 5.46 14.94
N PHE A 277 13.00 5.25 14.47
CA PHE A 277 12.72 5.21 13.05
C PHE A 277 12.97 6.57 12.39
N VAL A 278 13.44 6.54 11.15
CA VAL A 278 13.48 7.72 10.30
C VAL A 278 12.06 8.22 10.10
N ALA A 279 11.82 9.48 10.47
CA ALA A 279 10.54 10.14 10.24
C ALA A 279 10.39 10.52 8.76
N VAL A 280 9.33 10.03 8.12
CA VAL A 280 9.07 10.25 6.69
C VAL A 280 7.64 10.68 6.40
N ARG A 281 7.41 11.24 5.22
CA ARG A 281 6.09 11.41 4.59
C ARG A 281 6.15 10.93 3.13
N THR A 282 5.00 10.84 2.47
CA THR A 282 4.91 10.54 1.03
C THR A 282 5.74 9.31 0.63
N GLY A 283 5.61 8.26 1.41
CA GLY A 283 6.31 7.01 1.20
C GLY A 283 5.54 5.87 1.85
N SER A 284 6.08 4.66 1.78
CA SER A 284 5.43 3.46 2.29
C SER A 284 6.03 2.97 3.60
N VAL A 285 5.26 2.13 4.28
CA VAL A 285 5.70 1.24 5.35
C VAL A 285 5.22 -0.17 5.04
N ASP A 286 6.07 -1.17 5.24
CA ASP A 286 5.70 -2.57 4.97
C ASP A 286 6.41 -3.51 5.94
N TRP A 287 5.74 -4.60 6.29
CA TRP A 287 6.23 -5.63 7.22
C TRP A 287 6.69 -6.88 6.47
N GLY A 288 7.78 -7.50 6.92
CA GLY A 288 8.23 -8.79 6.42
C GLY A 288 9.33 -9.37 7.29
N ASP A 289 9.35 -10.69 7.49
CA ASP A 289 10.44 -11.41 8.16
C ASP A 289 11.53 -11.71 7.13
N PHE A 290 12.47 -10.76 6.91
CA PHE A 290 13.44 -10.89 5.81
C PHE A 290 14.64 -11.78 6.19
N ASP A 291 14.87 -12.02 7.48
CA ASP A 291 15.99 -12.83 7.97
C ASP A 291 15.61 -14.18 8.57
N HIS A 292 14.32 -14.52 8.51
CA HIS A 292 13.72 -15.79 8.92
C HIS A 292 13.90 -16.11 10.41
N ASP A 293 13.91 -15.08 11.25
CA ASP A 293 13.98 -15.24 12.70
C ASP A 293 12.59 -15.32 13.37
N GLY A 294 11.53 -15.13 12.58
CA GLY A 294 10.13 -15.22 12.99
C GLY A 294 9.57 -13.93 13.56
N ASP A 295 10.32 -12.82 13.54
CA ASP A 295 9.84 -11.51 13.95
C ASP A 295 9.65 -10.61 12.71
N LEU A 296 8.58 -9.80 12.69
CA LEU A 296 8.35 -8.90 11.56
C LEU A 296 9.35 -7.75 11.55
N ASP A 297 10.05 -7.57 10.43
CA ASP A 297 10.94 -6.45 10.16
C ASP A 297 10.25 -5.37 9.33
N LEU A 298 10.80 -4.16 9.35
CA LEU A 298 10.13 -2.98 8.79
C LEU A 298 10.91 -2.38 7.62
N LEU A 299 10.26 -2.29 6.45
CA LEU A 299 10.67 -1.43 5.35
C LEU A 299 10.03 -0.05 5.51
N VAL A 300 10.83 1.01 5.40
CA VAL A 300 10.36 2.40 5.40
C VAL A 300 10.93 3.13 4.18
N THR A 301 10.05 3.71 3.36
CA THR A 301 10.45 4.58 2.24
C THR A 301 9.84 5.97 2.37
N GLY A 302 10.39 6.97 1.70
CA GLY A 302 9.76 8.29 1.56
C GLY A 302 10.71 9.47 1.71
N GLU A 303 10.17 10.61 2.11
CA GLU A 303 10.90 11.85 2.28
C GLU A 303 11.21 12.15 3.75
N SER A 304 12.49 12.36 4.08
CA SER A 304 12.93 12.87 5.38
C SER A 304 13.72 14.17 5.24
N TYR A 305 13.20 15.28 5.78
CA TYR A 305 13.84 16.61 5.76
C TYR A 305 14.42 17.03 4.40
N ASN A 306 13.61 16.93 3.33
CA ASN A 306 13.97 17.18 1.93
C ASN A 306 15.02 16.23 1.34
N ARG A 307 15.22 15.05 1.92
CA ARG A 307 16.04 13.98 1.34
C ARG A 307 15.20 12.73 1.16
N PRO A 308 15.34 12.02 0.04
CA PRO A 308 14.63 10.78 -0.17
C PRO A 308 15.36 9.67 0.62
N VAL A 309 14.61 8.75 1.23
CA VAL A 309 15.15 7.69 2.08
C VAL A 309 14.43 6.37 1.81
N SER A 310 15.18 5.27 1.92
CA SER A 310 14.67 3.89 1.93
C SER A 310 15.53 3.10 2.91
N LYS A 311 14.91 2.49 3.91
CA LYS A 311 15.59 1.80 5.01
C LYS A 311 14.85 0.52 5.38
N ILE A 312 15.60 -0.48 5.81
CA ILE A 312 15.09 -1.69 6.44
C ILE A 312 15.56 -1.69 7.89
N TYR A 313 14.64 -1.93 8.81
CA TYR A 313 14.91 -2.08 10.22
C TYR A 313 14.62 -3.51 10.64
N ARG A 314 15.65 -4.23 11.10
CA ARG A 314 15.46 -5.54 11.71
C ARG A 314 14.87 -5.40 13.10
N ASN A 315 13.88 -6.21 13.43
CA ASN A 315 13.27 -6.30 14.74
C ASN A 315 14.11 -7.21 15.66
N ASP A 316 14.93 -6.63 16.53
CA ASP A 316 15.71 -7.38 17.52
C ASP A 316 14.89 -7.73 18.78
N ARG A 317 13.55 -7.73 18.67
CA ARG A 317 12.52 -7.92 19.71
C ARG A 317 12.50 -6.83 20.78
N LYS A 318 11.46 -6.91 21.64
CA LYS A 318 11.26 -6.03 22.81
C LYS A 318 11.26 -4.53 22.44
N GLY A 319 10.70 -4.21 21.27
CA GLY A 319 10.64 -2.86 20.72
C GLY A 319 12.01 -2.30 20.28
N VAL A 320 13.02 -3.14 20.10
CA VAL A 320 14.33 -2.73 19.58
C VAL A 320 14.38 -2.99 18.08
N PHE A 321 14.63 -1.94 17.31
CA PHE A 321 14.77 -2.02 15.85
C PHE A 321 16.13 -1.49 15.42
N THR A 322 16.84 -2.24 14.58
CA THR A 322 18.17 -1.90 14.07
C THR A 322 18.14 -1.64 12.58
N ASP A 323 18.53 -0.43 12.15
CA ASP A 323 18.77 -0.12 10.74
C ASP A 323 19.94 -0.96 10.20
N ILE A 324 19.66 -1.87 9.26
CA ILE A 324 20.66 -2.79 8.70
C ILE A 324 21.54 -2.14 7.62
N HIS A 325 21.25 -0.90 7.24
CA HIS A 325 21.94 -0.16 6.19
C HIS A 325 21.94 -0.91 4.84
N ALA A 326 20.78 -1.40 4.42
CA ALA A 326 20.52 -2.20 3.21
C ALA A 326 20.96 -1.58 1.86
N GLN A 327 21.53 -0.36 1.85
CA GLN A 327 22.02 0.35 0.66
C GLN A 327 20.98 0.56 -0.45
N LEU A 328 19.69 0.55 -0.09
CA LEU A 328 18.60 0.89 -1.00
C LEU A 328 18.73 2.36 -1.43
N ILE A 329 18.41 2.66 -2.70
CA ILE A 329 18.30 4.05 -3.16
C ILE A 329 17.11 4.72 -2.46
N GLY A 330 17.32 5.90 -1.86
CA GLY A 330 16.21 6.68 -1.33
C GLY A 330 15.37 7.29 -2.45
N LEU A 331 14.04 7.21 -2.32
CA LEU A 331 13.07 7.78 -3.28
C LEU A 331 12.05 8.69 -2.59
N TYR A 332 11.68 9.80 -3.23
CA TYR A 332 10.53 10.66 -2.88
C TYR A 332 9.26 10.08 -3.51
N LEU A 333 8.09 10.42 -2.94
CA LEU A 333 6.77 10.01 -3.48
C LEU A 333 6.77 8.51 -3.79
N SER A 334 7.33 7.76 -2.85
CA SER A 334 7.78 6.40 -3.06
C SER A 334 6.73 5.39 -2.66
N ASP A 335 6.91 4.21 -3.19
CA ASP A 335 6.19 3.02 -2.77
C ASP A 335 7.19 1.86 -2.69
N GLY A 336 6.95 0.92 -1.78
CA GLY A 336 7.95 -0.08 -1.46
C GLY A 336 7.37 -1.24 -0.67
N HIS A 337 7.67 -2.46 -1.12
CA HIS A 337 7.07 -3.71 -0.65
C HIS A 337 8.12 -4.83 -0.58
N PHE A 338 8.05 -5.63 0.46
CA PHE A 338 8.71 -6.93 0.52
C PHE A 338 8.00 -7.94 -0.39
N GLY A 339 8.75 -8.93 -0.88
CA GLY A 339 8.20 -10.08 -1.61
C GLY A 339 9.31 -11.00 -2.12
N ASP A 340 9.07 -12.31 -2.11
CA ASP A 340 10.00 -13.32 -2.63
C ASP A 340 9.77 -13.52 -4.14
N TYR A 341 10.53 -12.81 -4.98
CA TYR A 341 10.24 -12.84 -6.43
C TYR A 341 10.87 -14.04 -7.15
N ASP A 342 11.87 -14.70 -6.57
CA ASP A 342 12.54 -15.84 -7.19
C ASP A 342 12.25 -17.19 -6.52
N ASN A 343 11.35 -17.18 -5.52
CA ASN A 343 10.85 -18.33 -4.77
C ASN A 343 11.98 -19.08 -4.05
N ASP A 344 13.02 -18.37 -3.58
CA ASP A 344 14.12 -18.97 -2.82
C ASP A 344 13.89 -18.98 -1.30
N GLY A 345 12.82 -18.31 -0.87
CA GLY A 345 12.37 -18.18 0.50
C GLY A 345 12.75 -16.85 1.13
N ASP A 346 13.82 -16.18 0.68
CA ASP A 346 14.27 -14.91 1.27
C ASP A 346 13.44 -13.73 0.71
N LEU A 347 12.97 -12.82 1.57
CA LEU A 347 12.19 -11.68 1.11
C LEU A 347 13.06 -10.64 0.38
N ASP A 348 12.70 -10.34 -0.86
CA ASP A 348 13.29 -9.28 -1.68
C ASP A 348 12.50 -7.97 -1.55
N VAL A 349 13.00 -6.91 -2.19
CA VAL A 349 12.39 -5.58 -2.09
C VAL A 349 12.14 -4.95 -3.46
N LEU A 350 10.89 -4.59 -3.73
CA LEU A 350 10.50 -3.68 -4.81
C LEU A 350 10.37 -2.27 -4.24
N ILE A 351 11.01 -1.28 -4.86
CA ILE A 351 10.74 0.14 -4.57
C ILE A 351 10.56 0.93 -5.85
N SER A 352 9.66 1.93 -5.80
CA SER A 352 9.44 2.89 -6.86
C SER A 352 9.32 4.32 -6.31
N GLY A 353 9.51 5.33 -7.17
CA GLY A 353 9.44 6.74 -6.80
C GLY A 353 10.50 7.61 -7.50
N MET A 354 10.72 8.81 -6.99
CA MET A 354 11.62 9.81 -7.58
C MET A 354 12.92 9.95 -6.79
N SER A 355 14.06 9.76 -7.44
CA SER A 355 15.39 9.96 -6.85
C SER A 355 15.71 11.44 -6.55
N HIS A 356 16.79 11.67 -5.79
CA HIS A 356 17.29 13.01 -5.47
C HIS A 356 17.59 13.88 -6.70
N ASP A 357 17.99 13.26 -7.82
CA ASP A 357 18.26 13.94 -9.08
C ASP A 357 17.02 14.02 -9.99
N TYR A 358 15.82 13.86 -9.43
CA TYR A 358 14.53 13.92 -10.12
C TYR A 358 14.35 12.86 -11.23
N ARG A 359 15.11 11.76 -11.17
CA ARG A 359 14.88 10.60 -12.04
C ARG A 359 13.87 9.68 -11.39
N PHE A 360 12.93 9.17 -12.16
CA PHE A 360 11.95 8.22 -11.66
C PHE A 360 12.54 6.82 -11.76
N ILE A 361 12.34 6.03 -10.71
CA ILE A 361 13.03 4.77 -10.46
C ILE A 361 11.99 3.74 -10.07
N SER A 362 12.18 2.52 -10.56
CA SER A 362 11.55 1.31 -10.07
C SER A 362 12.65 0.25 -10.06
N ARG A 363 12.89 -0.38 -8.91
CA ARG A 363 14.00 -1.31 -8.70
C ARG A 363 13.56 -2.49 -7.86
N ILE A 364 14.12 -3.64 -8.19
CA ILE A 364 14.05 -4.84 -7.39
C ILE A 364 15.44 -5.08 -6.82
N TYR A 365 15.50 -5.34 -5.52
CA TYR A 365 16.71 -5.71 -4.82
C TYR A 365 16.54 -7.14 -4.31
N ARG A 366 17.41 -8.04 -4.75
CA ARG A 366 17.46 -9.40 -4.20
C ARG A 366 18.21 -9.41 -2.87
N ASN A 367 17.73 -10.15 -1.88
CA ASN A 367 18.39 -10.33 -0.59
C ASN A 367 19.69 -11.16 -0.68
#